data_AF-A0A127SYU1-F1
#
_entry.id   AF-A0A127SYU1-F1
#
_cell.length_a   1.000
_cell.length_b   1.000
_cell.length_c   1.000
_cell.angle_alpha   90.00
_cell.angle_beta   90.00
_cell.angle_gamma   90.00
#
_symmetry.space_group_name_H-M   'P 1'
#
loop_
_entity.id
_entity.type
_entity.pdbx_description
1 polymer ?
#
loop_
_entity_poly.entity_id
_entity_poly.type
_entity_poly.pdbx_seq_one_letter_code
_entity_poly.pdbx_strand_id
1 'polypeptide(L)'
;MERSGNFYKAIRLGYILISILIGCMAYNSLYEWQEIEALELGNKKIDELRKEINNINIQMIKFSLLGETILEWNDKDIEHYHARRMAMDSMLCRFKATYPAERIDSVRSLLEDKERQMFQIVRLMDEQQSINKKIANQIPVIVQKSVQEQSKKPKRKGFLGIFGKKKEVTPAVSTTILHSVNRNVISEQKVQDRQLSEQADSLAARNAELNRQLQELICQIEEKVQTELQSRENEIVAMREKSFMQVGGLMGFVLLLLLISYIIIHRDAKSIKQYKHKTTDLIRQLEQSVQRNEALITSRKKAVHTITHELRTPLTAITGYAGLIRKEQCEDKSGQYIQNILQSSDRMRDMLNTLLDFFRLDNGKEQPRLSPCRISAITHTLETEFMPVAVNKGLSLSVKTGHDAIVLTDKERIIQIGNNLLSNAVKFTEEGGVS
;
A
#
# COMPACT_ATOMS: atom_id res chain seq x y z
N MET A 1 25.40 20.50 14.67
CA MET A 1 24.15 21.08 14.11
C MET A 1 23.92 20.68 12.65
N GLU A 2 24.92 20.65 11.77
CA GLU A 2 24.74 20.28 10.34
C GLU A 2 24.09 18.92 10.08
N ARG A 3 24.43 17.88 10.86
CA ARG A 3 23.88 16.52 10.69
C ARG A 3 22.35 16.44 10.88
N SER A 4 21.81 17.28 11.75
CA SER A 4 20.36 17.41 12.00
C SER A 4 19.63 18.10 10.85
N GLY A 5 20.27 19.07 10.19
CA GLY A 5 19.69 19.80 9.06
C GLY A 5 19.56 18.95 7.81
N ASN A 6 20.59 18.15 7.49
CA ASN A 6 20.54 17.24 6.35
C ASN A 6 19.52 16.11 6.54
N PHE A 7 19.30 15.68 7.77
CA PHE A 7 18.30 14.67 8.10
C PHE A 7 16.86 15.15 7.88
N TYR A 8 16.52 16.34 8.38
CA TYR A 8 15.19 16.93 8.14
C TYR A 8 14.92 17.19 6.65
N LYS A 9 15.97 17.56 5.88
CA LYS A 9 15.89 17.68 4.43
C LYS A 9 15.59 16.34 3.76
N ALA A 10 16.26 15.26 4.17
CA ALA A 10 16.03 13.91 3.63
C ALA A 10 14.61 13.41 3.90
N ILE A 11 14.08 13.62 5.11
CA ILE A 11 12.69 13.28 5.44
C ILE A 11 11.70 14.08 4.59
N ARG A 12 11.91 15.40 4.47
CA ARG A 12 11.04 16.27 3.68
C ARG A 12 11.05 15.86 2.20
N LEU A 13 12.23 15.52 1.65
CA LEU A 13 12.37 14.97 0.30
C LEU A 13 11.63 13.64 0.14
N GLY A 14 11.69 12.75 1.12
CA GLY A 14 10.96 11.48 1.11
C GLY A 14 9.44 11.66 1.05
N TYR A 15 8.88 12.57 1.85
CA TYR A 15 7.44 12.89 1.79
C TYR A 15 7.05 13.54 0.46
N ILE A 16 7.88 14.42 -0.10
CA ILE A 16 7.65 15.00 -1.43
C ILE A 16 7.63 13.91 -2.50
N LEU A 17 8.58 12.97 -2.47
CA LEU A 17 8.63 11.84 -3.40
C LEU A 17 7.38 10.97 -3.31
N ILE A 18 6.91 10.65 -2.10
CA ILE A 18 5.69 9.88 -1.88
C ILE A 18 4.47 10.61 -2.45
N SER A 19 4.34 11.92 -2.21
CA SER A 19 3.23 12.71 -2.76
C SER A 19 3.24 12.75 -4.29
N ILE A 20 4.42 12.85 -4.92
CA ILE A 20 4.56 12.78 -6.38
C ILE A 20 4.12 11.41 -6.89
N LEU A 21 4.54 10.32 -6.24
CA LEU A 21 4.15 8.96 -6.63
C LEU A 21 2.65 8.73 -6.51
N ILE A 22 2.02 9.23 -5.45
CA ILE A 22 0.55 9.17 -5.28
C ILE A 22 -0.14 9.96 -6.40
N GLY A 23 0.37 11.15 -6.73
CA GLY A 23 -0.13 11.94 -7.86
C GLY A 23 -0.03 11.20 -9.20
N CYS A 24 1.11 10.55 -9.48
CA CYS A 24 1.29 9.73 -10.68
C CYS A 24 0.36 8.51 -10.70
N MET A 25 0.12 7.84 -9.56
CA MET A 25 -0.84 6.73 -9.48
C MET A 25 -2.26 7.19 -9.77
N ALA A 26 -2.68 8.33 -9.21
CA ALA A 26 -3.99 8.90 -9.45
C ALA A 26 -4.15 9.29 -10.94
N TYR A 27 -3.13 9.90 -11.55
CA TYR A 27 -3.13 10.24 -12.97
C TYR A 27 -3.26 9.00 -13.86
N ASN A 28 -2.46 7.95 -13.63
CA ASN A 28 -2.54 6.71 -14.40
C ASN A 28 -3.90 6.02 -14.24
N SER A 29 -4.46 6.00 -13.02
CA SER A 29 -5.78 5.41 -12.77
C SER A 29 -6.90 6.18 -13.48
N LEU A 30 -6.80 7.51 -13.55
CA LEU A 30 -7.75 8.34 -14.30
C LEU A 30 -7.65 8.11 -15.81
N TYR A 31 -6.42 7.95 -16.32
CA TYR A 31 -6.19 7.63 -17.73
C TYR A 31 -6.79 6.27 -18.11
N GLU A 32 -6.54 5.24 -17.32
CA GLU A 32 -7.12 3.90 -17.52
C GLU A 32 -8.65 3.93 -17.45
N TRP A 33 -9.23 4.74 -16.56
CA TRP A 33 -10.68 4.88 -16.45
C TRP A 33 -11.30 5.48 -17.72
N GLN A 34 -10.66 6.49 -18.32
CA GLN A 34 -11.10 7.07 -19.59
C GLN A 34 -11.03 6.06 -20.75
N GLU A 35 -9.99 5.22 -20.77
CA GLU A 35 -9.80 4.21 -21.82
C GLU A 35 -10.86 3.09 -21.72
N ILE A 36 -11.20 2.67 -20.49
CA ILE A 36 -12.30 1.73 -20.24
C ILE A 36 -13.65 2.30 -20.68
N GLU A 37 -13.91 3.58 -20.39
CA GLU A 37 -15.16 4.24 -20.78
C GLU A 37 -15.32 4.31 -22.31
N ALA A 38 -14.22 4.52 -23.05
CA ALA A 38 -14.22 4.48 -24.51
C ALA A 38 -14.56 3.08 -25.07
N LEU A 39 -14.08 2.02 -24.41
CA LEU A 39 -14.40 0.63 -24.78
C LEU A 39 -15.87 0.28 -24.48
N GLU A 40 -16.42 0.75 -23.37
CA GLU A 40 -17.85 0.57 -23.05
C GLU A 40 -18.76 1.23 -24.09
N LEU A 41 -18.38 2.41 -24.59
CA LEU A 41 -19.11 3.07 -25.67
C LEU A 41 -19.07 2.24 -26.97
N GLY A 42 -17.93 1.60 -27.27
CA GLY A 42 -17.80 0.67 -28.39
C GLY A 42 -18.71 -0.56 -28.25
N ASN A 43 -18.76 -1.16 -27.06
CA ASN A 43 -19.62 -2.31 -26.78
C ASN A 43 -21.11 -2.00 -26.95
N LYS A 44 -21.56 -0.80 -26.57
CA LYS A 44 -22.94 -0.36 -26.80
C LYS A 44 -23.30 -0.33 -28.29
N LYS A 45 -22.39 0.13 -29.16
CA LYS A 45 -22.62 0.15 -30.62
C LYS A 45 -22.74 -1.26 -31.19
N ILE A 46 -21.95 -2.22 -30.69
CA ILE A 46 -22.04 -3.62 -31.14
C ILE A 46 -23.36 -4.26 -30.69
N ASP A 47 -23.82 -3.97 -29.47
CA ASP A 47 -25.11 -4.47 -28.97
C ASP A 47 -26.30 -3.88 -29.76
N GLU A 48 -26.24 -2.59 -30.11
CA GLU A 48 -27.22 -1.96 -31.02
C GLU A 48 -27.23 -2.62 -32.39
N LEU A 49 -26.05 -2.86 -32.99
CA LEU A 49 -25.93 -3.55 -34.27
C LEU A 49 -26.54 -4.96 -34.21
N ARG A 50 -26.27 -5.71 -33.13
CA ARG A 50 -26.84 -7.07 -32.93
C ARG A 50 -28.37 -7.02 -32.84
N LYS A 51 -28.94 -6.02 -32.17
CA LYS A 51 -30.40 -5.81 -32.12
C LYS A 51 -30.98 -5.51 -33.49
N GLU A 52 -30.30 -4.69 -34.29
CA GLU A 52 -30.74 -4.39 -35.66
C GLU A 52 -30.72 -5.64 -36.56
N ILE A 53 -29.66 -6.45 -36.50
CA ILE A 53 -29.52 -7.70 -37.25
C ILE A 53 -30.62 -8.69 -36.86
N ASN A 54 -30.86 -8.88 -35.57
CA ASN A 54 -31.89 -9.80 -35.10
C ASN A 54 -33.30 -9.34 -35.53
N ASN A 55 -33.55 -8.03 -35.49
CA ASN A 55 -34.80 -7.47 -36.01
C ASN A 55 -34.95 -7.73 -37.52
N ILE A 56 -33.90 -7.52 -38.33
CA ILE A 56 -33.91 -7.85 -39.76
C ILE A 56 -34.30 -9.30 -39.97
N ASN A 57 -33.64 -10.23 -39.27
CA ASN A 57 -33.90 -11.66 -39.41
C ASN A 57 -35.37 -11.99 -39.11
N ILE A 58 -35.91 -11.46 -38.00
CA ILE A 58 -37.33 -11.64 -37.64
C ILE A 58 -38.25 -11.05 -38.70
N GLN A 59 -37.97 -9.85 -39.21
CA GLN A 59 -38.79 -9.25 -40.28
C GLN A 59 -38.72 -10.04 -41.57
N MET A 60 -37.58 -10.65 -41.86
CA MET A 60 -37.34 -11.39 -43.08
C MET A 60 -38.05 -12.74 -43.07
N ILE A 61 -38.02 -13.43 -41.93
CA ILE A 61 -38.79 -14.65 -41.71
C ILE A 61 -40.29 -14.35 -41.90
N LYS A 62 -40.78 -13.26 -41.27
CA LYS A 62 -42.18 -12.82 -41.43
C LYS A 62 -42.53 -12.48 -42.88
N PHE A 63 -41.64 -11.80 -43.59
CA PHE A 63 -41.84 -11.45 -45.01
C PHE A 63 -41.82 -12.68 -45.92
N SER A 64 -40.94 -13.64 -45.65
CA SER A 64 -40.85 -14.90 -46.40
C SER A 64 -42.15 -15.71 -46.26
N LEU A 65 -42.68 -15.81 -45.02
CA LEU A 65 -43.95 -16.47 -44.69
C LEU A 65 -45.17 -15.76 -45.30
N LEU A 66 -45.15 -14.43 -45.40
CA LEU A 66 -46.26 -13.65 -45.98
C LEU A 66 -46.59 -14.14 -47.40
N GLY A 67 -45.57 -14.46 -48.19
CA GLY A 67 -45.73 -14.96 -49.56
C GLY A 67 -46.37 -16.33 -49.69
N GLU A 68 -46.48 -17.11 -48.62
CA GLU A 68 -47.17 -18.41 -48.64
C GLU A 68 -48.71 -18.28 -48.73
N THR A 69 -49.24 -17.07 -48.46
CA THR A 69 -50.68 -16.77 -48.46
C THR A 69 -51.20 -16.19 -49.79
N ILE A 70 -50.37 -16.19 -50.84
CA ILE A 70 -50.64 -15.57 -52.14
C ILE A 70 -52.00 -15.90 -52.74
N LEU A 71 -52.49 -17.12 -52.52
CA LEU A 71 -53.71 -17.64 -53.12
C LEU A 71 -54.97 -16.91 -52.64
N GLU A 72 -54.89 -16.17 -51.53
CA GLU A 72 -56.03 -15.45 -50.94
C GLU A 72 -55.99 -13.94 -51.14
N TRP A 73 -54.91 -13.41 -51.73
CA TRP A 73 -54.61 -11.99 -51.79
C TRP A 73 -55.65 -11.17 -52.56
N ASN A 74 -55.85 -9.95 -52.11
CA ASN A 74 -56.55 -8.87 -52.81
C ASN A 74 -55.57 -7.73 -53.14
N ASP A 75 -56.02 -6.71 -53.87
CA ASP A 75 -55.19 -5.56 -54.26
C ASP A 75 -54.50 -4.87 -53.06
N LYS A 76 -55.14 -4.84 -51.87
CA LYS A 76 -54.54 -4.26 -50.65
C LYS A 76 -53.45 -5.15 -50.04
N ASP A 77 -53.56 -6.47 -50.17
CA ASP A 77 -52.54 -7.41 -49.67
C ASP A 77 -51.26 -7.32 -50.52
N ILE A 78 -51.42 -7.05 -51.81
CA ILE A 78 -50.33 -6.79 -52.74
C ILE A 78 -49.62 -5.47 -52.40
N GLU A 79 -50.36 -4.39 -52.17
CA GLU A 79 -49.80 -3.11 -51.70
C GLU A 79 -49.09 -3.28 -50.34
N HIS A 80 -49.66 -4.08 -49.44
CA HIS A 80 -49.06 -4.38 -48.15
C HIS A 80 -47.73 -5.14 -48.29
N TYR A 81 -47.67 -6.13 -49.18
CA TYR A 81 -46.46 -6.86 -49.49
C TYR A 81 -45.37 -5.95 -50.07
N HIS A 82 -45.75 -5.08 -51.01
CA HIS A 82 -44.84 -4.10 -51.61
C HIS A 82 -44.25 -3.13 -50.58
N ALA A 83 -45.11 -2.54 -49.73
CA ALA A 83 -44.68 -1.67 -48.64
C ALA A 83 -43.71 -2.38 -47.69
N ARG A 84 -43.95 -3.67 -47.40
CA ARG A 84 -43.06 -4.47 -46.54
C ARG A 84 -41.71 -4.75 -47.19
N ARG A 85 -41.69 -5.01 -48.50
CA ARG A 85 -40.45 -5.15 -49.27
C ARG A 85 -39.65 -3.84 -49.28
N MET A 86 -40.28 -2.69 -49.51
CA MET A 86 -39.56 -1.41 -49.51
C MET A 86 -38.94 -1.09 -48.15
N ALA A 87 -39.64 -1.44 -47.06
CA ALA A 87 -39.08 -1.32 -45.71
C ALA A 87 -37.82 -2.20 -45.52
N MET A 88 -37.84 -3.42 -46.06
CA MET A 88 -36.68 -4.32 -46.06
C MET A 88 -35.53 -3.77 -46.91
N ASP A 89 -35.83 -3.22 -48.08
CA ASP A 89 -34.84 -2.63 -48.99
C ASP A 89 -34.12 -1.43 -48.37
N SER A 90 -34.88 -0.54 -47.73
CA SER A 90 -34.35 0.60 -46.98
C SER A 90 -33.45 0.16 -45.82
N MET A 91 -33.81 -0.93 -45.15
CA MET A 91 -33.05 -1.51 -44.05
C MET A 91 -31.74 -2.14 -44.54
N LEU A 92 -31.78 -2.92 -45.62
CA LEU A 92 -30.59 -3.50 -46.27
C LEU A 92 -29.63 -2.43 -46.78
N CYS A 93 -30.14 -1.30 -47.29
CA CYS A 93 -29.31 -0.16 -47.70
C CYS A 93 -28.46 0.42 -46.56
N ARG A 94 -28.97 0.44 -45.32
CA ARG A 94 -28.20 0.95 -44.16
C ARG A 94 -26.97 0.09 -43.86
N PHE A 95 -27.06 -1.22 -44.12
CA PHE A 95 -25.95 -2.17 -43.88
C PHE A 95 -24.84 -2.10 -44.94
N LYS A 96 -25.10 -1.45 -46.09
CA LYS A 96 -24.12 -1.24 -47.16
C LYS A 96 -22.92 -0.40 -46.73
N ALA A 97 -23.06 0.40 -45.66
CA ALA A 97 -21.96 1.18 -45.09
C ALA A 97 -20.96 0.33 -44.29
N THR A 98 -21.37 -0.87 -43.84
CA THR A 98 -20.61 -1.69 -42.87
C THR A 98 -20.19 -3.05 -43.44
N TYR A 99 -20.82 -3.48 -44.54
CA TYR A 99 -20.67 -4.81 -45.14
C TYR A 99 -20.54 -4.75 -46.68
N PRO A 100 -20.04 -5.81 -47.33
CA PRO A 100 -19.81 -5.82 -48.77
C PRO A 100 -21.09 -5.54 -49.56
N ALA A 101 -21.05 -4.52 -50.42
CA ALA A 101 -22.16 -4.08 -51.25
C ALA A 101 -22.72 -5.18 -52.15
N GLU A 102 -21.86 -6.05 -52.68
CA GLU A 102 -22.19 -7.06 -53.70
C GLU A 102 -23.26 -8.06 -53.24
N ARG A 103 -23.18 -8.54 -52.00
CA ARG A 103 -24.15 -9.52 -51.46
C ARG A 103 -25.47 -8.88 -51.05
N ILE A 104 -25.41 -7.67 -50.50
CA ILE A 104 -26.61 -6.89 -50.17
C ILE A 104 -27.39 -6.59 -51.45
N ASP A 105 -26.70 -6.18 -52.51
CA ASP A 105 -27.32 -5.90 -53.81
C ASP A 105 -27.92 -7.18 -54.44
N SER A 106 -27.30 -8.35 -54.25
CA SER A 106 -27.85 -9.66 -54.67
C SER A 106 -29.16 -10.00 -53.94
N VAL A 107 -29.21 -9.87 -52.61
CA VAL A 107 -30.44 -10.12 -51.83
C VAL A 107 -31.55 -9.14 -52.22
N ARG A 108 -31.22 -7.87 -52.46
CA ARG A 108 -32.19 -6.85 -52.93
C ARG A 108 -32.77 -7.20 -54.30
N SER A 109 -31.92 -7.61 -55.24
CA SER A 109 -32.35 -8.06 -56.56
C SER A 109 -33.27 -9.29 -56.49
N LEU A 110 -32.97 -10.26 -55.63
CA LEU A 110 -33.82 -11.44 -55.43
C LEU A 110 -35.17 -11.09 -54.79
N LEU A 111 -35.23 -10.12 -53.87
CA LEU A 111 -36.49 -9.63 -53.30
C LEU A 111 -37.37 -8.93 -54.34
N GLU A 112 -36.77 -8.13 -55.21
CA GLU A 112 -37.47 -7.46 -56.31
C GLU A 112 -38.01 -8.47 -57.33
N ASP A 113 -37.18 -9.45 -57.72
CA ASP A 113 -37.60 -10.49 -58.65
C ASP A 113 -38.70 -11.40 -58.07
N LYS A 114 -38.63 -11.71 -56.77
CA LYS A 114 -39.68 -12.46 -56.05
C LYS A 114 -41.00 -11.70 -56.11
N GLU A 115 -41.00 -10.41 -55.76
CA GLU A 115 -42.18 -9.56 -55.87
C GLU A 115 -42.77 -9.59 -57.28
N ARG A 116 -41.94 -9.40 -58.31
CA ARG A 116 -42.37 -9.39 -59.71
C ARG A 116 -43.05 -10.69 -60.13
N GLN A 117 -42.51 -11.85 -59.71
CA GLN A 117 -43.11 -13.16 -59.99
C GLN A 117 -44.43 -13.37 -59.25
N MET A 118 -44.53 -12.88 -58.01
CA MET A 118 -45.76 -12.93 -57.22
C MET A 118 -46.88 -12.11 -57.89
N PHE A 119 -46.57 -10.91 -58.38
CA PHE A 119 -47.50 -10.11 -59.18
C PHE A 119 -47.96 -10.83 -60.45
N GLN A 120 -47.06 -11.55 -61.14
CA GLN A 120 -47.40 -12.33 -62.34
C GLN A 120 -48.37 -13.47 -62.01
N ILE A 121 -48.14 -14.20 -60.91
CA ILE A 121 -49.01 -15.30 -60.47
C ILE A 121 -50.40 -14.78 -60.11
N VAL A 122 -50.50 -13.69 -59.34
CA VAL A 122 -51.80 -13.10 -58.97
C VAL A 122 -52.57 -12.65 -60.22
N ARG A 123 -51.89 -11.99 -61.16
CA ARG A 123 -52.51 -11.59 -62.44
C ARG A 123 -53.03 -12.78 -63.25
N LEU A 124 -52.25 -13.86 -63.37
CA LEU A 124 -52.70 -15.07 -64.06
C LEU A 124 -53.87 -15.74 -63.33
N MET A 125 -53.91 -15.69 -62.00
CA MET A 125 -55.05 -16.18 -61.21
C MET A 125 -56.32 -15.37 -61.44
N ASP A 126 -56.22 -14.04 -61.54
CA ASP A 126 -57.35 -13.16 -61.86
C ASP A 126 -57.85 -13.38 -63.30
N GLU A 127 -56.93 -13.56 -64.25
CA GLU A 127 -57.25 -13.93 -65.64
C GLU A 127 -57.97 -15.28 -65.70
N GLN A 128 -57.52 -16.29 -64.95
CA GLN A 128 -58.17 -17.60 -64.81
C GLN A 128 -59.58 -17.48 -64.20
N GLN A 129 -59.77 -16.62 -63.20
CA GLN A 129 -61.08 -16.39 -62.60
C GLN A 129 -62.03 -15.64 -63.55
N SER A 130 -61.52 -14.71 -64.37
CA SER A 130 -62.27 -14.02 -65.42
C SER A 130 -62.73 -14.98 -66.52
N ILE A 131 -61.85 -15.89 -66.95
CA ILE A 131 -62.17 -16.95 -67.91
C ILE A 131 -63.21 -17.92 -67.33
N ASN A 132 -63.03 -18.38 -66.09
CA ASN A 132 -64.02 -19.21 -65.39
C ASN A 132 -65.40 -18.53 -65.29
N LYS A 133 -65.46 -17.21 -65.04
CA LYS A 133 -66.71 -16.44 -65.07
C LYS A 133 -67.31 -16.35 -66.47
N LYS A 134 -66.49 -16.16 -67.52
CA LYS A 134 -66.96 -16.16 -68.92
C LYS A 134 -67.53 -17.53 -69.33
N ILE A 135 -66.90 -18.62 -68.90
CA ILE A 135 -67.39 -19.99 -69.11
C ILE A 135 -68.71 -20.21 -68.36
N ALA A 136 -68.80 -19.81 -67.09
CA ALA A 136 -70.03 -19.91 -66.31
C ALA A 136 -71.20 -19.13 -66.93
N ASN A 137 -70.92 -17.98 -67.58
CA ASN A 137 -71.90 -17.16 -68.27
C ASN A 137 -72.29 -17.68 -69.67
N GLN A 138 -71.51 -18.61 -70.25
CA GLN A 138 -71.80 -19.23 -71.55
C GLN A 138 -72.53 -20.57 -71.44
N ILE A 139 -72.69 -21.12 -70.23
CA ILE A 139 -73.46 -22.35 -69.97
C ILE A 139 -74.93 -21.97 -69.69
N PRO A 140 -75.93 -22.53 -70.40
CA PRO A 140 -77.33 -22.21 -70.16
C PRO A 140 -77.80 -22.61 -68.76
N VAL A 141 -78.79 -21.88 -68.24
CA VAL A 141 -79.37 -21.80 -66.88
C VAL A 141 -79.71 -23.14 -66.16
N ILE A 142 -79.54 -24.31 -66.79
CA ILE A 142 -79.90 -25.61 -66.21
C ILE A 142 -78.74 -26.22 -65.38
N VAL A 143 -77.52 -25.68 -65.46
CA VAL A 143 -76.37 -26.14 -64.65
C VAL A 143 -76.05 -25.15 -63.51
N GLN A 144 -77.03 -24.35 -63.07
CA GLN A 144 -76.81 -23.35 -62.03
C GLN A 144 -76.69 -23.95 -60.62
N LYS A 145 -77.15 -25.20 -60.39
CA LYS A 145 -77.02 -25.86 -59.09
C LYS A 145 -75.63 -26.44 -58.79
N SER A 146 -74.83 -26.82 -59.78
CA SER A 146 -73.48 -27.37 -59.54
C SER A 146 -72.36 -26.32 -59.58
N VAL A 147 -72.60 -25.16 -60.21
CA VAL A 147 -71.63 -24.06 -60.26
C VAL A 147 -71.73 -23.14 -59.04
N GLN A 148 -72.91 -22.98 -58.44
CA GLN A 148 -73.10 -22.05 -57.32
C GLN A 148 -72.45 -22.54 -56.01
N GLU A 149 -72.27 -23.86 -55.85
CA GLU A 149 -71.53 -24.45 -54.72
C GLU A 149 -70.00 -24.26 -54.80
N GLN A 150 -69.45 -23.96 -55.99
CA GLN A 150 -68.01 -23.75 -56.19
C GLN A 150 -67.56 -22.28 -56.08
N SER A 151 -68.49 -21.35 -55.83
CA SER A 151 -68.18 -19.91 -55.75
C SER A 151 -67.51 -19.45 -54.45
N LYS A 152 -67.37 -20.32 -53.45
CA LYS A 152 -66.53 -20.03 -52.27
C LYS A 152 -65.07 -20.35 -52.59
N LYS A 153 -64.18 -19.36 -52.40
CA LYS A 153 -62.72 -19.55 -52.41
C LYS A 153 -62.41 -20.87 -51.69
N PRO A 154 -61.89 -21.91 -52.36
CA PRO A 154 -61.51 -23.12 -51.65
C PRO A 154 -60.37 -22.72 -50.72
N LYS A 155 -60.54 -22.90 -49.40
CA LYS A 155 -59.44 -22.80 -48.44
C LYS A 155 -58.40 -23.86 -48.83
N ARG A 156 -57.37 -23.44 -49.55
CA ARG A 156 -56.26 -24.29 -49.98
C ARG A 156 -55.06 -23.90 -49.14
N LYS A 157 -54.53 -24.88 -48.40
CA LYS A 157 -53.38 -24.71 -47.51
C LYS A 157 -52.18 -24.19 -48.31
N GLY A 158 -51.43 -23.29 -47.69
CA GLY A 158 -50.29 -22.58 -48.28
C GLY A 158 -49.18 -23.48 -48.82
N PHE A 159 -48.22 -22.84 -49.49
CA PHE A 159 -47.19 -23.45 -50.34
C PHE A 159 -46.36 -24.57 -49.68
N LEU A 160 -46.25 -24.62 -48.34
CA LEU A 160 -45.32 -25.53 -47.65
C LEU A 160 -45.88 -26.93 -47.28
N GLY A 161 -46.78 -27.51 -48.09
CA GLY A 161 -47.16 -28.92 -47.87
C GLY A 161 -47.89 -29.69 -48.97
N ILE A 162 -48.28 -29.11 -50.11
CA ILE A 162 -49.30 -29.73 -50.98
C ILE A 162 -49.08 -29.48 -52.48
N PHE A 163 -47.95 -29.92 -53.02
CA PHE A 163 -47.89 -30.45 -54.40
C PHE A 163 -47.73 -31.98 -54.37
N GLY A 164 -48.47 -32.61 -53.45
CA GLY A 164 -48.62 -34.06 -53.40
C GLY A 164 -49.28 -34.56 -54.68
N LYS A 165 -48.60 -35.53 -55.32
CA LYS A 165 -49.00 -36.37 -56.47
C LYS A 165 -50.41 -36.14 -57.01
N LYS A 166 -50.47 -35.78 -58.30
CA LYS A 166 -51.66 -35.89 -59.18
C LYS A 166 -52.46 -37.14 -58.84
N LYS A 167 -53.65 -36.97 -58.27
CA LYS A 167 -54.71 -37.97 -58.37
C LYS A 167 -55.43 -37.67 -59.67
N GLU A 168 -55.17 -38.47 -60.69
CA GLU A 168 -56.01 -38.50 -61.89
C GLU A 168 -57.44 -38.77 -61.45
N VAL A 169 -58.30 -37.75 -61.55
CA VAL A 169 -59.74 -37.93 -61.50
C VAL A 169 -60.19 -38.02 -62.95
N THR A 170 -60.48 -39.24 -63.39
CA THR A 170 -61.19 -39.52 -64.63
C THR A 170 -62.60 -38.93 -64.54
N PRO A 171 -63.06 -38.10 -65.49
CA PRO A 171 -64.48 -37.83 -65.62
C PRO A 171 -65.10 -38.91 -66.50
N ALA A 172 -65.89 -39.78 -65.88
CA ALA A 172 -66.79 -40.69 -66.59
C ALA A 172 -67.99 -39.90 -67.15
N VAL A 173 -67.96 -39.69 -68.47
CA VAL A 173 -69.05 -39.71 -69.47
C VAL A 173 -70.41 -39.06 -69.13
N SER A 174 -70.82 -38.08 -69.95
CA SER A 174 -72.04 -38.18 -70.78
C SER A 174 -72.17 -37.06 -71.84
N THR A 175 -72.23 -37.50 -73.11
CA THR A 175 -73.03 -36.99 -74.27
C THR A 175 -72.66 -35.68 -75.02
N THR A 176 -71.71 -35.80 -75.96
CA THR A 176 -71.84 -35.67 -77.43
C THR A 176 -72.41 -34.43 -78.16
N ILE A 177 -72.80 -33.29 -77.54
CA ILE A 177 -73.20 -32.08 -78.34
C ILE A 177 -72.39 -30.79 -78.05
N LEU A 178 -71.37 -30.83 -77.19
CA LEU A 178 -70.58 -29.65 -76.80
C LEU A 178 -69.09 -29.74 -77.17
N HIS A 179 -68.75 -30.20 -78.38
CA HIS A 179 -67.36 -30.53 -78.73
C HIS A 179 -66.49 -29.41 -79.33
N SER A 180 -67.05 -28.30 -79.82
CA SER A 180 -66.24 -27.20 -80.41
C SER A 180 -65.90 -26.10 -79.41
N VAL A 181 -66.87 -25.65 -78.61
CA VAL A 181 -66.67 -24.61 -77.58
C VAL A 181 -65.88 -25.14 -76.38
N ASN A 182 -66.06 -26.42 -76.04
CA ASN A 182 -65.40 -27.04 -74.87
C ASN A 182 -63.93 -27.43 -75.15
N ARG A 183 -63.55 -27.73 -76.39
CA ARG A 183 -62.17 -28.17 -76.69
C ARG A 183 -61.18 -27.01 -76.61
N ASN A 184 -61.55 -25.84 -77.11
CA ASN A 184 -60.72 -24.63 -77.05
C ASN A 184 -60.59 -24.13 -75.60
N VAL A 185 -61.71 -24.08 -74.87
CA VAL A 185 -61.74 -23.67 -73.45
C VAL A 185 -60.93 -24.64 -72.56
N ILE A 186 -61.09 -25.96 -72.74
CA ILE A 186 -60.29 -26.95 -71.98
C ILE A 186 -58.81 -26.87 -72.36
N SER A 187 -58.47 -26.60 -73.62
CA SER A 187 -57.06 -26.42 -74.02
C SER A 187 -56.45 -25.13 -73.45
N GLU A 188 -57.19 -24.02 -73.45
CA GLU A 188 -56.76 -22.76 -72.83
C GLU A 188 -56.57 -22.94 -71.32
N GLN A 189 -57.51 -23.61 -70.64
CA GLN A 189 -57.42 -23.91 -69.22
C GLN A 189 -56.22 -24.82 -68.88
N LYS A 190 -55.95 -25.85 -69.71
CA LYS A 190 -54.77 -26.72 -69.55
C LYS A 190 -53.45 -25.97 -69.78
N VAL A 191 -53.43 -25.03 -70.73
CA VAL A 191 -52.24 -24.20 -71.01
C VAL A 191 -51.99 -23.24 -69.85
N GLN A 192 -53.02 -22.57 -69.32
CA GLN A 192 -52.89 -21.69 -68.16
C GLN A 192 -52.54 -22.44 -66.87
N ASP A 193 -53.12 -23.61 -66.61
CA ASP A 193 -52.75 -24.44 -65.44
C ASP A 193 -51.29 -24.90 -65.53
N ARG A 194 -50.80 -25.20 -66.74
CA ARG A 194 -49.39 -25.52 -66.97
C ARG A 194 -48.48 -24.32 -66.73
N GLN A 195 -48.84 -23.14 -67.25
CA GLN A 195 -48.11 -21.89 -67.00
C GLN A 195 -48.08 -21.52 -65.52
N LEU A 196 -49.18 -21.70 -64.80
CA LEU A 196 -49.26 -21.46 -63.36
C LEU A 196 -48.37 -22.42 -62.58
N SER A 197 -48.32 -23.71 -62.96
CA SER A 197 -47.42 -24.70 -62.37
C SER A 197 -45.95 -24.34 -62.62
N GLU A 198 -45.59 -23.96 -63.85
CA GLU A 198 -44.23 -23.57 -64.22
C GLU A 198 -43.78 -22.31 -63.45
N GLN A 199 -44.66 -21.34 -63.24
CA GLN A 199 -44.38 -20.15 -62.42
C GLN A 199 -44.32 -20.47 -60.92
N ALA A 200 -45.15 -21.36 -60.40
CA ALA A 200 -45.12 -21.79 -59.01
C ALA A 200 -43.83 -22.54 -58.67
N ASP A 201 -43.37 -23.43 -59.56
CA ASP A 201 -42.11 -24.15 -59.42
C ASP A 201 -40.91 -23.18 -59.49
N SER A 202 -40.95 -22.19 -60.39
CA SER A 202 -39.96 -21.12 -60.48
C SER A 202 -39.88 -20.28 -59.19
N LEU A 203 -41.03 -19.92 -58.62
CA LEU A 203 -41.11 -19.17 -57.36
C LEU A 203 -40.58 -20.00 -56.17
N ALA A 204 -40.87 -21.29 -56.11
CA ALA A 204 -40.36 -22.18 -55.08
C ALA A 204 -38.82 -22.30 -55.13
N ALA A 205 -38.26 -22.47 -56.33
CA ALA A 205 -36.81 -22.50 -56.53
C ALA A 205 -36.14 -21.16 -56.15
N ARG A 206 -36.75 -20.03 -56.53
CA ARG A 206 -36.25 -18.68 -56.19
C ARG A 206 -36.31 -18.39 -54.69
N ASN A 207 -37.36 -18.83 -54.01
CA ASN A 207 -37.50 -18.74 -52.55
C ASN A 207 -36.43 -19.55 -51.82
N ALA A 208 -36.12 -20.75 -52.31
CA ALA A 208 -35.04 -21.56 -51.77
C ALA A 208 -33.68 -20.86 -51.92
N GLU A 209 -33.40 -20.25 -53.07
CA GLU A 209 -32.16 -19.50 -53.30
C GLU A 209 -32.07 -18.22 -52.47
N LEU A 210 -33.18 -17.47 -52.33
CA LEU A 210 -33.24 -16.29 -51.45
C LEU A 210 -32.94 -16.66 -50.00
N ASN A 211 -33.57 -17.72 -49.48
CA ASN A 211 -33.32 -18.19 -48.12
C ASN A 211 -31.86 -18.66 -47.95
N ARG A 212 -31.27 -19.30 -48.97
CA ARG A 212 -29.87 -19.71 -48.96
C ARG A 212 -28.91 -18.51 -48.87
N GLN A 213 -29.06 -17.52 -49.75
CA GLN A 213 -28.21 -16.32 -49.73
C GLN A 213 -28.37 -15.51 -48.45
N LEU A 214 -29.59 -15.50 -47.89
CA LEU A 214 -29.84 -14.85 -46.62
C LEU A 214 -29.10 -15.52 -45.47
N GLN A 215 -29.21 -16.84 -45.37
CA GLN A 215 -28.56 -17.60 -44.31
C GLN A 215 -27.04 -17.41 -44.37
N GLU A 216 -26.49 -17.33 -45.58
CA GLU A 216 -25.07 -17.05 -45.82
C GLU A 216 -24.67 -15.63 -45.37
N LEU A 217 -25.50 -14.61 -45.65
CA LEU A 217 -25.28 -13.23 -45.18
C LEU A 217 -25.32 -13.15 -43.65
N ILE A 218 -26.31 -13.80 -43.02
CA ILE A 218 -26.44 -13.85 -41.55
C ILE A 218 -25.21 -14.52 -40.94
N CYS A 219 -24.76 -15.64 -41.49
CA CYS A 219 -23.57 -16.34 -41.00
C CYS A 219 -22.31 -15.46 -41.08
N GLN A 220 -22.12 -14.72 -42.18
CA GLN A 220 -20.98 -13.79 -42.31
C GLN A 220 -21.05 -12.63 -41.32
N ILE A 221 -22.24 -12.10 -41.07
CA ILE A 221 -22.46 -11.01 -40.11
C ILE A 221 -22.17 -11.52 -38.70
N GLU A 222 -22.70 -12.68 -38.32
CA GLU A 222 -22.46 -13.31 -37.03
C GLU A 222 -20.97 -13.60 -36.83
N GLU A 223 -20.28 -14.13 -37.83
CA GLU A 223 -18.84 -14.39 -37.80
C GLU A 223 -18.01 -13.10 -37.63
N LYS A 224 -18.36 -12.02 -38.35
CA LYS A 224 -17.69 -10.72 -38.22
C LYS A 224 -17.88 -10.11 -36.84
N VAL A 225 -19.11 -10.14 -36.31
CA VAL A 225 -19.41 -9.65 -34.95
C VAL A 225 -18.68 -10.47 -33.90
N GLN A 226 -18.63 -11.80 -34.06
CA GLN A 226 -17.92 -12.71 -33.16
C GLN A 226 -16.42 -12.42 -33.13
N THR A 227 -15.79 -12.26 -34.29
CA THR A 227 -14.35 -12.01 -34.40
C THR A 227 -13.96 -10.63 -33.84
N GLU A 228 -14.76 -9.59 -34.08
CA GLU A 228 -14.51 -8.25 -33.55
C GLU A 228 -14.67 -8.19 -32.03
N LEU A 229 -15.69 -8.88 -31.48
CA LEU A 229 -15.85 -9.03 -30.03
C LEU A 229 -14.67 -9.76 -29.41
N GLN A 230 -14.24 -10.88 -30.00
CA GLN A 230 -13.15 -11.69 -29.45
C GLN A 230 -11.80 -10.94 -29.51
N SER A 231 -11.57 -10.16 -30.57
CA SER A 231 -10.43 -9.24 -30.66
C SER A 231 -10.43 -8.21 -29.53
N ARG A 232 -11.57 -7.55 -29.28
CA ARG A 232 -11.73 -6.56 -28.21
C ARG A 232 -11.63 -7.16 -26.81
N GLU A 233 -12.17 -8.35 -26.59
CA GLU A 233 -12.01 -9.08 -25.33
C GLU A 233 -10.53 -9.37 -25.04
N ASN A 234 -9.78 -9.82 -26.05
CA ASN A 234 -8.35 -10.05 -25.92
C ASN A 234 -7.59 -8.74 -25.63
N GLU A 235 -7.95 -7.64 -26.28
CA GLU A 235 -7.37 -6.30 -25.98
C GLU A 235 -7.67 -5.87 -24.53
N ILE A 236 -8.91 -6.03 -24.06
CA ILE A 236 -9.30 -5.70 -22.67
C ILE A 236 -8.52 -6.55 -21.67
N VAL A 237 -8.38 -7.85 -21.92
CA VAL A 237 -7.61 -8.75 -21.04
C VAL A 237 -6.14 -8.33 -21.01
N ALA A 238 -5.54 -8.03 -22.17
CA ALA A 238 -4.15 -7.58 -22.25
C ALA A 238 -3.93 -6.21 -21.56
N MET A 239 -4.90 -5.29 -21.67
CA MET A 239 -4.87 -4.02 -20.94
C MET A 239 -4.93 -4.24 -19.44
N ARG A 240 -5.87 -5.07 -18.94
CA ARG A 240 -5.98 -5.40 -17.51
C ARG A 240 -4.69 -6.00 -16.94
N GLU A 241 -4.04 -6.89 -17.68
CA GLU A 241 -2.79 -7.51 -17.24
C GLU A 241 -1.66 -6.48 -17.09
N LYS A 242 -1.49 -5.58 -18.07
CA LYS A 242 -0.50 -4.50 -18.01
C LYS A 242 -0.80 -3.51 -16.88
N SER A 243 -2.05 -3.08 -16.75
CA SER A 243 -2.53 -2.18 -15.70
C SER A 243 -2.30 -2.76 -14.31
N PHE A 244 -2.64 -4.04 -14.11
CA PHE A 244 -2.44 -4.71 -12.83
C PHE A 244 -0.95 -4.75 -12.44
N MET A 245 -0.06 -5.04 -13.38
CA MET A 245 1.38 -5.06 -13.14
C MET A 245 1.93 -3.65 -12.82
N GLN A 246 1.49 -2.62 -13.54
CA GLN A 246 1.95 -1.24 -13.32
C GLN A 246 1.43 -0.65 -12.00
N VAL A 247 0.11 -0.70 -11.78
CA VAL A 247 -0.53 -0.17 -10.57
C VAL A 247 -0.09 -0.97 -9.34
N GLY A 248 -0.06 -2.31 -9.43
CA GLY A 248 0.41 -3.18 -8.35
C GLY A 248 1.89 -2.94 -8.02
N GLY A 249 2.74 -2.76 -9.04
CA GLY A 249 4.16 -2.44 -8.86
C GLY A 249 4.39 -1.08 -8.18
N LEU A 250 3.66 -0.03 -8.61
CA LEU A 250 3.73 1.29 -8.00
C LEU A 250 3.24 1.28 -6.54
N MET A 251 2.15 0.57 -6.27
CA MET A 251 1.61 0.41 -4.92
C MET A 251 2.61 -0.31 -4.00
N GLY A 252 3.24 -1.39 -4.50
CA GLY A 252 4.30 -2.10 -3.79
C GLY A 252 5.52 -1.22 -3.51
N PHE A 253 5.93 -0.40 -4.47
CA PHE A 253 7.05 0.54 -4.30
C PHE A 253 6.75 1.61 -3.23
N VAL A 254 5.54 2.17 -3.22
CA VAL A 254 5.13 3.14 -2.19
C VAL A 254 5.08 2.50 -0.80
N LEU A 255 4.56 1.27 -0.68
CA LEU A 255 4.56 0.52 0.58
C LEU A 255 6.00 0.25 1.08
N LEU A 256 6.92 -0.10 0.18
CA LEU A 256 8.32 -0.29 0.52
C LEU A 256 8.96 0.99 1.05
N LEU A 257 8.71 2.14 0.40
CA LEU A 257 9.22 3.44 0.86
C LEU A 257 8.67 3.83 2.24
N LEU A 258 7.38 3.56 2.50
CA LEU A 258 6.77 3.79 3.81
C LEU A 258 7.40 2.91 4.90
N LEU A 259 7.68 1.64 4.61
CA LEU A 259 8.37 0.74 5.53
C LEU A 259 9.79 1.20 5.84
N ILE A 260 10.56 1.61 4.82
CA ILE A 260 11.92 2.14 4.99
C ILE A 260 11.87 3.41 5.85
N SER A 261 10.95 4.33 5.55
CA SER A 261 10.74 5.55 6.33
C SER A 261 10.42 5.24 7.79
N TYR A 262 9.52 4.30 8.05
CA TYR A 262 9.17 3.85 9.41
C TYR A 262 10.39 3.30 10.16
N ILE A 263 11.19 2.43 9.53
CA ILE A 263 12.40 1.85 10.14
C ILE A 263 13.41 2.94 10.50
N ILE A 264 13.64 3.90 9.61
CA ILE A 264 14.57 5.02 9.85
C ILE A 264 14.09 5.85 11.05
N ILE A 265 12.82 6.27 11.06
CA ILE A 265 12.23 7.06 12.14
C ILE A 265 12.34 6.33 13.48
N HIS A 266 12.01 5.03 13.50
CA HIS A 266 12.05 4.25 14.74
C HIS A 266 13.48 4.07 15.28
N ARG A 267 14.45 3.79 14.40
CA ARG A 267 15.87 3.66 14.77
C ARG A 267 16.42 4.97 15.33
N ASP A 268 16.04 6.10 14.74
CA ASP A 268 16.48 7.42 15.20
C ASP A 268 15.84 7.83 16.52
N ALA A 269 14.54 7.60 16.68
CA ALA A 269 13.85 7.84 17.95
C ALA A 269 14.51 7.07 19.11
N LYS A 270 14.94 5.82 18.85
CA LYS A 270 15.70 5.02 19.82
C LYS A 270 17.08 5.61 20.09
N SER A 271 17.80 6.04 19.05
CA SER A 271 19.14 6.63 19.17
C SER A 271 19.10 7.94 19.98
N ILE A 272 18.15 8.83 19.69
CA ILE A 272 17.97 10.11 20.40
C ILE A 272 17.71 9.88 21.89
N LYS A 273 16.87 8.89 22.25
CA LYS A 273 16.63 8.52 23.66
C LYS A 273 17.93 8.11 24.36
N GLN A 274 18.76 7.29 23.71
CA GLN A 274 20.04 6.85 24.26
C GLN A 274 21.03 8.00 24.44
N TYR A 275 21.13 8.91 23.45
CA TYR A 275 21.97 10.10 23.57
C TYR A 275 21.55 10.99 24.74
N LYS A 276 20.24 11.23 24.90
CA LYS A 276 19.74 12.03 26.04
C LYS A 276 20.09 11.41 27.38
N HIS A 277 20.01 10.07 27.50
CA HIS A 277 20.38 9.37 28.73
C HIS A 277 21.89 9.48 29.03
N LYS A 278 22.75 9.30 28.02
CA LYS A 278 24.21 9.46 28.17
C LYS A 278 24.59 10.89 28.56
N THR A 279 23.97 11.89 27.95
CA THR A 279 24.24 13.30 28.29
C THR A 279 23.81 13.61 29.72
N THR A 280 22.64 13.11 30.14
CA THR A 280 22.16 13.31 31.52
C THR A 280 23.09 12.65 32.53
N ASP A 281 23.57 11.43 32.25
CA ASP A 281 24.52 10.75 33.14
C ASP A 281 25.87 11.47 33.20
N LEU A 282 26.37 11.97 32.06
CA LEU A 282 27.62 12.72 32.02
C LEU A 282 27.53 14.05 32.80
N ILE A 283 26.40 14.77 32.69
CA ILE A 283 26.15 15.98 33.47
C ILE A 283 26.17 15.64 34.97
N ARG A 284 25.48 14.57 35.38
CA ARG A 284 25.46 14.10 36.77
C ARG A 284 26.87 13.75 37.29
N GLN A 285 27.68 13.08 36.47
CA GLN A 285 29.08 12.77 36.84
C GLN A 285 29.93 14.03 36.98
N LEU A 286 29.73 15.02 36.10
CA LEU A 286 30.43 16.30 36.15
C LEU A 286 30.05 17.08 37.42
N GLU A 287 28.76 17.16 37.75
CA GLU A 287 28.26 17.78 38.99
C GLU A 287 28.85 17.12 40.23
N GLN A 288 28.91 15.79 40.27
CA GLN A 288 29.54 15.06 41.38
C GLN A 288 31.04 15.36 41.50
N SER A 289 31.75 15.49 40.37
CA SER A 289 33.17 15.85 40.36
C SER A 289 33.40 17.29 40.84
N VAL A 290 32.54 18.23 40.44
CA VAL A 290 32.58 19.63 40.90
C VAL A 290 32.34 19.69 42.41
N GLN A 291 31.30 19.03 42.93
CA GLN A 291 31.01 19.00 44.37
C GLN A 291 32.17 18.42 45.19
N ARG A 292 32.80 17.33 44.71
CA ARG A 292 33.99 16.77 45.38
C ARG A 292 35.16 17.75 45.39
N ASN A 293 35.42 18.43 44.28
CA ASN A 293 36.47 19.45 44.21
C ASN A 293 36.19 20.63 45.15
N GLU A 294 34.95 21.11 45.22
CA GLU A 294 34.56 22.18 46.15
C GLU A 294 34.76 21.77 47.61
N ALA A 295 34.41 20.53 47.97
CA ALA A 295 34.64 19.99 49.32
C ALA A 295 36.14 19.94 49.66
N LEU A 296 36.99 19.48 48.73
CA LEU A 296 38.44 19.44 48.90
C LEU A 296 39.05 20.84 49.06
N ILE A 297 38.63 21.79 48.21
CA ILE A 297 39.08 23.19 48.30
C ILE A 297 38.68 23.78 49.66
N THR A 298 37.45 23.53 50.11
CA THR A 298 36.96 24.02 51.40
C THR A 298 37.76 23.44 52.57
N SER A 299 38.05 22.13 52.54
CA SER A 299 38.89 21.45 53.53
C SER A 299 40.30 22.06 53.59
N ARG A 300 40.95 22.26 52.44
CA ARG A 300 42.27 22.88 52.35
C ARG A 300 42.28 24.31 52.89
N LYS A 301 41.28 25.12 52.53
CA LYS A 301 41.14 26.49 53.07
C LYS A 301 41.01 26.48 54.59
N LYS A 302 40.20 25.57 55.15
CA LYS A 302 40.01 25.43 56.60
C LYS A 302 41.31 25.03 57.31
N ALA A 303 42.08 24.10 56.74
CA ALA A 303 43.37 23.69 57.29
C ALA A 303 44.32 24.89 57.37
N VAL A 304 44.58 25.56 56.24
CA VAL A 304 45.48 26.73 56.16
C VAL A 304 45.08 27.85 57.12
N HIS A 305 43.78 28.16 57.20
CA HIS A 305 43.29 29.16 58.14
C HIS A 305 43.58 28.79 59.60
N THR A 306 43.28 27.54 59.99
CA THR A 306 43.49 27.05 61.36
C THR A 306 44.96 27.16 61.77
N ILE A 307 45.86 26.73 60.90
CA ILE A 307 47.31 26.81 61.12
C ILE A 307 47.77 28.25 61.28
N THR A 308 47.28 29.14 60.43
CA THR A 308 47.67 30.56 60.47
C THR A 308 47.29 31.20 61.80
N HIS A 309 46.15 30.79 62.36
CA HIS A 309 45.71 31.21 63.70
C HIS A 309 46.61 30.63 64.80
N GLU A 310 46.89 29.33 64.74
CA GLU A 310 47.73 28.64 65.74
C GLU A 310 49.18 29.14 65.75
N LEU A 311 49.74 29.54 64.60
CA LEU A 311 51.08 30.14 64.51
C LEU A 311 51.16 31.57 65.05
N ARG A 312 50.04 32.32 65.05
CA ARG A 312 50.02 33.70 65.56
C ARG A 312 50.30 33.74 67.06
N THR A 313 49.77 32.79 67.82
CA THR A 313 49.92 32.70 69.29
C THR A 313 51.39 32.60 69.75
N PRO A 314 52.21 31.62 69.30
CA PRO A 314 53.62 31.56 69.67
C PRO A 314 54.42 32.75 69.13
N LEU A 315 54.07 33.28 67.95
CA LEU A 315 54.72 34.48 67.40
C LEU A 315 54.49 35.72 68.28
N THR A 316 53.26 35.92 68.76
CA THR A 316 52.92 36.98 69.72
C THR A 316 53.65 36.79 71.05
N ALA A 317 53.80 35.56 71.53
CA ALA A 317 54.59 35.28 72.73
C ALA A 317 56.08 35.63 72.54
N ILE A 318 56.70 35.18 71.44
CA ILE A 318 58.12 35.48 71.12
C ILE A 318 58.35 36.99 71.05
N THR A 319 57.50 37.70 70.30
CA THR A 319 57.62 39.16 70.13
C THR A 319 57.36 39.91 71.43
N GLY A 320 56.42 39.44 72.27
CA GLY A 320 56.13 40.00 73.59
C GLY A 320 57.33 39.88 74.54
N TYR A 321 57.87 38.67 74.72
CA TYR A 321 59.02 38.44 75.59
C TYR A 321 60.29 39.14 75.08
N ALA A 322 60.54 39.15 73.76
CA ALA A 322 61.65 39.91 73.19
C ALA A 322 61.50 41.42 73.44
N GLY A 323 60.27 41.94 73.39
CA GLY A 323 59.95 43.32 73.73
C GLY A 323 60.17 43.66 75.21
N LEU A 324 59.91 42.70 76.12
CA LEU A 324 60.17 42.84 77.56
C LEU A 324 61.68 42.86 77.86
N ILE A 325 62.45 41.95 77.27
CA ILE A 325 63.93 41.95 77.37
C ILE A 325 64.51 43.29 76.89
N ARG A 326 63.97 43.86 75.81
CA ARG A 326 64.43 45.16 75.30
C ARG A 326 64.10 46.34 76.23
N LYS A 327 63.06 46.23 77.07
CA LYS A 327 62.60 47.32 77.97
C LYS A 327 63.17 47.21 79.39
N GLU A 328 63.34 46.00 79.92
CA GLU A 328 63.85 45.76 81.27
C GLU A 328 65.35 45.45 81.23
N GLN A 329 66.22 46.40 81.60
CA GLN A 329 67.65 46.14 81.90
C GLN A 329 67.81 45.40 83.25
N CYS A 330 67.03 44.35 83.48
CA CYS A 330 67.05 43.59 84.73
C CYS A 330 67.58 42.18 84.43
N GLU A 331 68.83 41.91 84.81
CA GLU A 331 69.50 40.61 84.60
C GLU A 331 68.71 39.44 85.21
N ASP A 332 67.95 39.69 86.30
CA ASP A 332 67.31 38.66 87.11
C ASP A 332 66.11 37.94 86.42
N LYS A 333 65.46 38.59 85.43
CA LYS A 333 64.31 38.00 84.69
C LYS A 333 64.58 37.69 83.22
N SER A 334 65.71 38.15 82.70
CA SER A 334 66.09 37.99 81.30
C SER A 334 66.22 36.51 80.90
N GLY A 335 66.77 35.67 81.79
CA GLY A 335 66.86 34.22 81.57
C GLY A 335 65.50 33.55 81.38
N GLN A 336 64.49 33.94 82.17
CA GLN A 336 63.13 33.38 82.08
C GLN A 336 62.44 33.80 80.77
N TYR A 337 62.62 35.04 80.33
CA TYR A 337 62.07 35.51 79.06
C TYR A 337 62.72 34.82 77.85
N ILE A 338 64.05 34.62 77.87
CA ILE A 338 64.77 33.86 76.85
C ILE A 338 64.24 32.42 76.80
N GLN A 339 64.05 31.78 77.96
CA GLN A 339 63.48 30.43 78.03
C GLN A 339 62.08 30.35 77.42
N ASN A 340 61.22 31.35 77.68
CA ASN A 340 59.87 31.41 77.12
C ASN A 340 59.87 31.64 75.60
N ILE A 341 60.83 32.41 75.06
CA ILE A 341 61.04 32.58 73.62
C ILE A 341 61.46 31.27 72.97
N LEU A 342 62.43 30.56 73.57
CA LEU A 342 62.90 29.26 73.09
C LEU A 342 61.74 28.26 73.06
N GLN A 343 60.99 28.15 74.15
CA GLN A 343 59.84 27.26 74.23
C GLN A 343 58.75 27.60 73.19
N SER A 344 58.49 28.90 72.95
CA SER A 344 57.52 29.33 71.94
C SER A 344 58.00 29.07 70.51
N SER A 345 59.31 29.17 70.27
CA SER A 345 59.95 28.87 68.99
C SER A 345 59.94 27.37 68.69
N ASP A 346 60.21 26.54 69.69
CA ASP A 346 60.10 25.08 69.59
C ASP A 346 58.66 24.65 69.29
N ARG A 347 57.67 25.21 69.99
CA ARG A 347 56.24 24.97 69.70
C ARG A 347 55.87 25.35 68.26
N MET A 348 56.39 26.47 67.76
CA MET A 348 56.15 26.91 66.38
C MET A 348 56.80 25.95 65.36
N ARG A 349 58.02 25.48 65.64
CA ARG A 349 58.72 24.49 64.82
C ARG A 349 57.93 23.18 64.74
N ASP A 350 57.45 22.69 65.88
CA ASP A 350 56.68 21.43 65.94
C ASP A 350 55.36 21.55 65.17
N MET A 351 54.71 22.72 65.24
CA MET A 351 53.50 23.01 64.47
C MET A 351 53.76 23.09 62.95
N LEU A 352 54.87 23.68 62.54
CA LEU A 352 55.28 23.71 61.13
C LEU A 352 55.63 22.32 60.61
N ASN A 353 56.34 21.51 61.40
CA ASN A 353 56.65 20.13 61.06
C ASN A 353 55.37 19.29 60.92
N THR A 354 54.43 19.44 61.87
CA THR A 354 53.11 18.78 61.81
C THR A 354 52.35 19.16 60.54
N LEU A 355 52.46 20.42 60.10
CA LEU A 355 51.87 20.87 58.84
C LEU A 355 52.52 20.24 57.61
N LEU A 356 53.85 20.22 57.57
CA LEU A 356 54.58 19.62 56.46
C LEU A 356 54.26 18.12 56.33
N ASP A 357 54.16 17.43 57.47
CA ASP A 357 53.72 16.04 57.54
C ASP A 357 52.27 15.89 57.04
N PHE A 358 51.35 16.76 57.45
CA PHE A 358 49.97 16.77 56.93
C PHE A 358 49.93 16.90 55.39
N PHE A 359 50.70 17.82 54.80
CA PHE A 359 50.74 17.99 53.35
C PHE A 359 51.44 16.84 52.62
N ARG A 360 52.42 16.17 53.26
CA ARG A 360 53.06 14.98 52.70
C ARG A 360 52.11 13.80 52.66
N LEU A 361 51.32 13.62 53.71
CA LEU A 361 50.23 12.64 53.79
C LEU A 361 49.10 12.96 52.79
N ASP A 362 48.61 14.20 52.72
CA ASP A 362 47.49 14.62 51.83
C ASP A 362 47.83 14.45 50.34
N ASN A 363 49.08 14.67 49.95
CA ASN A 363 49.52 14.50 48.57
C ASN A 363 49.91 13.04 48.22
N GLY A 364 49.77 12.09 49.14
CA GLY A 364 50.16 10.69 48.94
C GLY A 364 51.65 10.50 48.64
N LYS A 365 52.49 11.48 48.98
CA LYS A 365 53.94 11.44 48.74
C LYS A 365 54.70 10.71 49.85
N GLU A 366 54.00 10.35 50.92
CA GLU A 366 54.52 9.61 52.05
C GLU A 366 54.33 8.11 51.80
N GLN A 367 55.43 7.40 51.53
CA GLN A 367 55.41 5.94 51.45
C GLN A 367 55.98 5.35 52.72
N PRO A 368 55.28 4.40 53.39
CA PRO A 368 55.79 3.75 54.58
C PRO A 368 57.04 2.93 54.22
N ARG A 369 58.10 3.09 55.02
CA ARG A 369 59.34 2.32 54.88
C ARG A 369 59.21 1.01 55.64
N LEU A 370 58.56 0.05 55.01
CA LEU A 370 58.32 -1.28 55.58
C LEU A 370 59.66 -2.01 55.80
N SER A 371 59.95 -2.33 57.05
CA SER A 371 61.10 -3.14 57.46
C SER A 371 60.70 -4.14 58.55
N PRO A 372 61.32 -5.33 58.61
CA PRO A 372 61.07 -6.27 59.71
C PRO A 372 61.49 -5.64 61.05
N CYS A 373 60.56 -5.54 61.99
CA CYS A 373 60.78 -4.97 63.31
C CYS A 373 60.12 -5.83 64.39
N ARG A 374 60.80 -6.02 65.52
CA ARG A 374 60.21 -6.67 66.70
C ARG A 374 59.30 -5.69 67.44
N ILE A 375 58.11 -6.13 67.82
CA ILE A 375 57.17 -5.32 68.60
C ILE A 375 57.79 -4.86 69.92
N SER A 376 58.54 -5.73 70.60
CA SER A 376 59.26 -5.36 71.84
C SER A 376 60.18 -4.16 71.67
N ALA A 377 60.84 -4.02 70.52
CA ALA A 377 61.74 -2.90 70.26
C ALA A 377 61.00 -1.56 70.17
N ILE A 378 59.79 -1.57 69.60
CA ILE A 378 58.93 -0.37 69.51
C ILE A 378 58.41 0.00 70.90
N THR A 379 57.84 -0.97 71.62
CA THR A 379 57.27 -0.72 72.94
C THR A 379 58.33 -0.31 73.95
N HIS A 380 59.52 -0.91 73.88
CA HIS A 380 60.63 -0.53 74.75
C HIS A 380 61.14 0.89 74.47
N THR A 381 61.18 1.34 73.22
CA THR A 381 61.51 2.73 72.88
C THR A 381 60.50 3.71 73.50
N LEU A 382 59.20 3.45 73.31
CA LEU A 382 58.12 4.28 73.86
C LEU A 382 58.13 4.29 75.39
N GLU A 383 58.32 3.12 76.01
CA GLU A 383 58.43 2.99 77.47
C GLU A 383 59.60 3.81 78.01
N THR A 384 60.79 3.68 77.40
CA THR A 384 62.00 4.39 77.84
C THR A 384 61.85 5.90 77.73
N GLU A 385 61.17 6.39 76.70
CA GLU A 385 60.93 7.82 76.48
C GLU A 385 59.89 8.39 77.48
N PHE A 386 58.80 7.67 77.74
CA PHE A 386 57.67 8.19 78.53
C PHE A 386 57.67 7.79 80.01
N MET A 387 58.42 6.77 80.42
CA MET A 387 58.58 6.39 81.82
C MET A 387 59.05 7.56 82.71
N PRO A 388 60.15 8.28 82.39
CA PRO A 388 60.59 9.40 83.22
C PRO A 388 59.57 10.55 83.21
N VAL A 389 58.87 10.78 82.10
CA VAL A 389 57.85 11.84 81.98
C VAL A 389 56.63 11.53 82.85
N ALA A 390 56.16 10.28 82.84
CA ALA A 390 55.04 9.82 83.66
C ALA A 390 55.39 9.88 85.15
N VAL A 391 56.57 9.38 85.54
CA VAL A 391 57.05 9.39 86.93
C VAL A 391 57.22 10.82 87.46
N ASN A 392 57.76 11.74 86.66
CA ASN A 392 57.88 13.15 87.04
C ASN A 392 56.52 13.83 87.23
N LYS A 393 55.45 13.32 86.61
CA LYS A 393 54.07 13.77 86.82
C LYS A 393 53.33 13.00 87.93
N GLY A 394 53.97 12.01 88.57
CA GLY A 394 53.35 11.16 89.60
C GLY A 394 52.42 10.07 89.05
N LEU A 395 52.51 9.73 87.76
CA LEU A 395 51.70 8.70 87.11
C LEU A 395 52.47 7.37 87.00
N SER A 396 51.77 6.24 87.12
CA SER A 396 52.33 4.93 86.78
C SER A 396 52.21 4.64 85.28
N LEU A 397 53.29 4.28 84.59
CA LEU A 397 53.25 3.78 83.22
C LEU A 397 53.38 2.26 83.22
N SER A 398 52.39 1.55 82.67
CA SER A 398 52.42 0.09 82.51
C SER A 398 52.44 -0.27 81.03
N VAL A 399 53.31 -1.18 80.62
CA VAL A 399 53.35 -1.67 79.23
C VAL A 399 53.05 -3.17 79.24
N LYS A 400 51.94 -3.57 78.62
CA LYS A 400 51.57 -4.98 78.45
C LYS A 400 51.76 -5.41 77.01
N THR A 401 52.87 -6.09 76.74
CA THR A 401 53.11 -6.77 75.48
C THR A 401 52.66 -8.23 75.57
N GLY A 402 51.96 -8.69 74.53
CA GLY A 402 51.62 -10.11 74.36
C GLY A 402 52.81 -10.89 73.81
N HIS A 403 52.66 -11.47 72.62
CA HIS A 403 53.74 -12.18 71.94
C HIS A 403 54.70 -11.20 71.24
N ASP A 404 56.01 -11.37 71.44
CA ASP A 404 57.06 -10.57 70.76
C ASP A 404 57.22 -11.03 69.29
N ALA A 405 56.28 -10.61 68.45
CA ALA A 405 56.28 -10.92 67.03
C ALA A 405 57.24 -10.00 66.25
N ILE A 406 57.83 -10.55 65.19
CA ILE A 406 58.48 -9.76 64.13
C ILE A 406 57.42 -9.39 63.10
N VAL A 407 57.19 -8.10 62.91
CA VAL A 407 56.20 -7.56 61.97
C VAL A 407 56.89 -6.75 60.88
N LEU A 408 56.34 -6.78 59.67
CA LEU A 408 56.79 -5.92 58.57
C LEU A 408 56.05 -4.58 58.67
N THR A 409 56.71 -3.54 59.17
CA THR A 409 56.08 -2.22 59.42
C THR A 409 57.08 -1.08 59.28
N ASP A 410 56.59 0.16 59.31
CA ASP A 410 57.42 1.36 59.43
C ASP A 410 57.59 1.71 60.91
N LYS A 411 58.72 1.27 61.50
CA LYS A 411 59.04 1.46 62.92
C LYS A 411 58.91 2.92 63.37
N GLU A 412 59.48 3.84 62.59
CA GLU A 412 59.52 5.26 62.94
C GLU A 412 58.12 5.88 62.96
N ARG A 413 57.23 5.46 62.05
CA ARG A 413 55.83 5.93 62.05
C ARG A 413 55.04 5.38 63.22
N ILE A 414 55.23 4.13 63.59
CA ILE A 414 54.57 3.56 64.77
C ILE A 414 55.05 4.26 66.04
N ILE A 415 56.34 4.57 66.16
CA ILE A 415 56.87 5.36 67.28
C ILE A 415 56.26 6.77 67.27
N GLN A 416 56.18 7.43 66.11
CA GLN A 416 55.53 8.75 66.00
C GLN A 416 54.07 8.73 66.45
N ILE A 417 53.30 7.70 66.06
CA ILE A 417 51.92 7.49 66.54
C ILE A 417 51.90 7.27 68.04
N GLY A 418 52.79 6.42 68.56
CA GLY A 418 52.95 6.15 69.98
C GLY A 418 53.25 7.42 70.78
N ASN A 419 54.20 8.24 70.32
CA ASN A 419 54.57 9.50 70.96
C ASN A 419 53.40 10.48 71.02
N ASN A 420 52.62 10.60 69.95
CA ASN A 420 51.42 11.45 69.93
C ASN A 420 50.34 10.97 70.89
N LEU A 421 50.09 9.65 70.96
CA LEU A 421 49.09 9.07 71.84
C LEU A 421 49.51 9.14 73.31
N LEU A 422 50.75 8.76 73.63
CA LEU A 422 51.29 8.76 74.99
C LEU A 422 51.50 10.17 75.53
N SER A 423 51.94 11.12 74.69
CA SER A 423 52.02 12.54 75.08
C SER A 423 50.64 13.07 75.48
N ASN A 424 49.59 12.75 74.72
CA ASN A 424 48.22 13.11 75.08
C ASN A 424 47.77 12.39 76.36
N ALA A 425 48.01 11.09 76.49
CA ALA A 425 47.62 10.31 77.65
C ALA A 425 48.25 10.85 78.94
N VAL A 426 49.57 11.11 78.93
CA VAL A 426 50.29 11.69 80.07
C VAL A 426 49.85 13.12 80.33
N LYS A 427 49.60 13.94 79.29
CA LYS A 427 49.15 15.33 79.44
C LYS A 427 47.79 15.43 80.15
N PHE A 428 46.83 14.60 79.75
CA PHE A 428 45.44 14.70 80.21
C PHE A 428 45.06 13.78 81.38
N THR A 429 45.97 12.90 81.83
CA THR A 429 45.78 12.11 83.06
C THR A 429 46.34 12.88 84.25
N GLU A 430 45.50 13.18 85.25
CA GLU A 430 45.90 13.95 86.44
C GLU A 430 46.45 13.06 87.56
N GLU A 431 45.78 11.93 87.84
CA GLU A 431 46.17 10.97 88.88
C GLU A 431 46.02 9.52 88.38
N GLY A 432 46.71 8.56 89.01
CA GLY A 432 46.67 7.15 88.64
C GLY A 432 47.78 6.75 87.66
N GLY A 433 47.41 6.29 86.46
CA GLY A 433 48.38 5.73 85.52
C GLY A 433 47.92 5.64 84.06
N VAL A 434 48.89 5.42 83.17
CA VAL A 434 48.73 5.16 81.74
C VAL A 434 49.15 3.72 81.48
N SER A 435 48.36 2.92 80.77
CA SER A 435 48.60 1.48 80.56
C SER A 435 48.36 1.01 79.14
#